data_AF-A0A1B6QHC4-F1
#
_entry.id   AF-A0A1B6QHC4-F1
#
_cell.length_a   1.000
_cell.length_b   1.000
_cell.length_c   1.000
_cell.angle_alpha   90.00
_cell.angle_beta   90.00
_cell.angle_gamma   90.00
#
_symmetry.space_group_name_H-M   'P 1'
#
loop_
_entity.id
_entity.type
_entity.pdbx_description
1 polymer ?
#
loop_
_entity_poly.entity_id
_entity_poly.type
_entity_poly.pdbx_seq_one_letter_code
_entity_poly.pdbx_strand_id
1 'polypeptide(L)'
;MEQQQVRGRRRRNGVLQVQDGSEIRSLVENKEAFTRFVDDRFQKLDADGDGRLSVRELQPAVADIGAAIGLPARGSSPQADHIYAEVLNEFTQGKQDSVSKPEFQRVLSDILLGMAAGLKRDPIVILRINGEDLNEFVESPRYEPEAMAIFSQVGVGVGVGSDNNATPKLRQCLLAALGQLTVDHGMPPASDSWVMENVVEPALQELSANQLDQPVSQEVFFQEFRKFLGIMALRLQQHPVIVAHTENTFDGSGIRRLLSNKFELDKLLDSVWRDVPKEHKDKTSKEYLRIALDRIADSASLPPFGAVDQVDAVVNEAFKMAKADEMKAVDEAEFKKLLTEILGAIMLQLDGNPIGVSTNTVVHEPMSTSSALLSPTPLSPMVSSPSE
;
A
#
# COMPACT_ATOMS: atom_id res chain seq x y z
N MET A 1 -6.88 -22.72 -29.61
CA MET A 1 -6.18 -23.11 -28.38
C MET A 1 -5.96 -21.83 -27.60
N GLU A 2 -6.97 -21.40 -26.85
CA GLU A 2 -6.90 -20.26 -25.92
C GLU A 2 -7.64 -20.70 -24.68
N GLN A 3 -6.97 -21.55 -23.90
CA GLN A 3 -7.30 -21.83 -22.52
C GLN A 3 -5.96 -21.96 -21.78
N GLN A 4 -5.89 -21.34 -20.60
CA GLN A 4 -4.84 -21.40 -19.57
C GLN A 4 -3.85 -20.23 -19.55
N GLN A 5 -4.25 -19.15 -18.85
CA GLN A 5 -3.62 -18.72 -17.58
C GLN A 5 -4.35 -17.48 -17.04
N VAL A 6 -5.60 -17.66 -16.61
CA VAL A 6 -6.14 -16.81 -15.55
C VAL A 6 -5.89 -17.62 -14.28
N ARG A 7 -4.79 -17.32 -13.58
CA ARG A 7 -4.54 -17.82 -12.22
C ARG A 7 -5.80 -17.48 -11.42
N GLY A 8 -6.52 -18.51 -11.00
CA GLY A 8 -7.82 -18.35 -10.36
C GLY A 8 -7.68 -17.47 -9.12
N ARG A 9 -8.29 -16.27 -9.16
CA ARG A 9 -8.58 -15.50 -7.96
C ARG A 9 -9.47 -16.38 -7.09
N ARG A 10 -8.89 -17.00 -6.06
CA ARG A 10 -9.65 -17.69 -5.02
C ARG A 10 -10.56 -16.63 -4.39
N ARG A 11 -11.86 -16.91 -4.25
CA ARG A 11 -12.70 -16.15 -3.34
C ARG A 11 -12.12 -16.40 -1.95
N ARG A 12 -11.47 -15.41 -1.35
CA ARG A 12 -10.99 -15.50 0.03
C ARG A 12 -12.22 -15.55 0.94
N ASN A 13 -12.32 -16.58 1.78
CA ASN A 13 -13.34 -16.59 2.81
C ASN A 13 -12.91 -15.56 3.86
N GLY A 14 -13.80 -14.66 4.28
CA GLY A 14 -13.45 -13.62 5.27
C GLY A 14 -13.07 -12.25 4.71
N VAL A 15 -13.28 -11.96 3.42
CA VAL A 15 -13.34 -10.56 2.96
C VAL A 15 -14.52 -9.87 3.63
N LEU A 16 -14.25 -8.91 4.50
CA LEU A 16 -15.28 -8.10 5.15
C LEU A 16 -15.67 -6.91 4.28
N GLN A 17 -14.68 -6.21 3.76
CA GLN A 17 -14.89 -4.96 3.04
C GLN A 17 -13.75 -4.71 2.05
N VAL A 18 -14.06 -4.03 0.95
CA VAL A 18 -13.07 -3.47 0.02
C VAL A 18 -13.21 -1.96 0.05
N GLN A 19 -12.11 -1.28 0.37
CA GLN A 19 -12.01 0.17 0.39
C GLN A 19 -11.38 0.61 -0.94
N ASP A 20 -12.25 1.00 -1.89
CA ASP A 20 -11.86 1.39 -3.25
C ASP A 20 -12.04 2.90 -3.53
N GLY A 21 -12.36 3.67 -2.49
CA GLY A 21 -12.57 5.11 -2.57
C GLY A 21 -13.90 5.55 -3.20
N SER A 22 -14.79 4.61 -3.55
CA SER A 22 -16.09 4.93 -4.15
C SER A 22 -16.98 5.77 -3.23
N GLU A 23 -16.99 5.48 -1.92
CA GLU A 23 -17.75 6.24 -0.92
C GLU A 23 -17.22 7.68 -0.78
N ILE A 24 -15.90 7.86 -0.75
CA ILE A 24 -15.26 9.19 -0.72
C ILE A 24 -15.65 9.99 -1.96
N ARG A 25 -15.57 9.37 -3.14
CA ARG A 25 -15.98 10.01 -4.39
C ARG A 25 -17.45 10.39 -4.38
N SER A 26 -18.33 9.49 -3.92
CA SER A 26 -19.77 9.73 -3.85
C SER A 26 -20.11 10.91 -2.92
N LEU A 27 -19.39 11.03 -1.78
CA LEU A 27 -19.52 12.17 -0.88
C LEU A 27 -19.21 13.48 -1.60
N VAL A 28 -18.06 13.57 -2.28
CA VAL A 28 -17.60 14.81 -2.93
C VAL A 28 -18.45 15.18 -4.15
N GLU A 29 -18.91 14.20 -4.93
CA GLU A 29 -19.77 14.42 -6.10
C GLU A 29 -21.18 14.88 -5.71
N ASN A 30 -21.65 14.52 -4.51
CA ASN A 30 -22.90 15.05 -3.96
C ASN A 30 -22.69 16.46 -3.38
N LYS A 31 -22.92 17.49 -4.21
CA LYS A 31 -22.73 18.90 -3.86
C LYS A 31 -23.38 19.31 -2.54
N GLU A 32 -24.60 18.85 -2.26
CA GLU A 32 -25.30 19.23 -1.03
C GLU A 32 -24.70 18.56 0.20
N ALA A 33 -24.45 17.26 0.13
CA ALA A 33 -23.84 16.51 1.23
C ALA A 33 -22.42 17.01 1.52
N PHE A 34 -21.63 17.25 0.46
CA PHE A 34 -20.28 17.77 0.59
C PHE A 34 -20.27 19.20 1.16
N THR A 35 -21.18 20.07 0.73
CA THR A 35 -21.28 21.43 1.30
C THR A 35 -21.62 21.36 2.79
N ARG A 36 -22.57 20.51 3.21
CA ARG A 36 -22.88 20.33 4.65
C ARG A 36 -21.69 19.80 5.44
N PHE A 37 -20.95 18.85 4.86
CA PHE A 37 -19.74 18.29 5.46
C PHE A 37 -18.67 19.38 5.65
N VAL A 38 -18.40 20.15 4.60
CA VAL A 38 -17.46 21.28 4.62
C VAL A 38 -17.87 22.33 5.64
N ASP A 39 -19.16 22.68 5.71
CA ASP A 39 -19.69 23.67 6.64
C ASP A 39 -19.44 23.27 8.10
N ASP A 40 -19.77 22.02 8.45
CA ASP A 40 -19.53 21.48 9.80
C ASP A 40 -18.03 21.44 10.14
N ARG A 41 -17.17 21.04 9.20
CA ARG A 41 -15.71 21.02 9.43
C ARG A 41 -15.11 22.40 9.54
N PHE A 42 -15.49 23.31 8.66
CA PHE A 42 -15.00 24.69 8.69
C PHE A 42 -15.35 25.35 10.03
N GLN A 43 -16.61 25.22 10.48
CA GLN A 43 -17.05 25.77 11.76
C GLN A 43 -16.30 25.19 12.97
N LYS A 44 -15.90 23.91 12.92
CA LYS A 44 -15.12 23.28 14.00
C LYS A 44 -13.67 23.76 14.03
N LEU A 45 -13.13 24.20 12.89
CA LEU A 45 -11.75 24.66 12.77
C LEU A 45 -11.61 26.16 13.01
N ASP A 46 -12.60 26.96 12.58
CA ASP A 46 -12.68 28.41 12.75
C ASP A 46 -12.98 28.74 14.22
N ALA A 47 -11.93 28.73 15.05
CA ALA A 47 -12.03 28.78 16.49
C ALA A 47 -12.26 30.22 16.99
N ASP A 48 -11.75 31.22 16.27
CA ASP A 48 -11.95 32.62 16.58
C ASP A 48 -13.17 33.27 15.89
N GLY A 49 -13.77 32.56 14.91
CA GLY A 49 -15.01 32.96 14.25
C GLY A 49 -14.82 34.12 13.28
N ASP A 50 -13.61 34.33 12.76
CA ASP A 50 -13.30 35.40 11.81
C ASP A 50 -13.75 35.08 10.37
N GLY A 51 -14.27 33.86 10.14
CA GLY A 51 -14.75 33.37 8.85
C GLY A 51 -13.63 32.89 7.93
N ARG A 52 -12.43 32.68 8.46
CA ARG A 52 -11.22 32.21 7.77
C ARG A 52 -10.51 31.17 8.64
N LEU A 53 -9.64 30.38 8.02
CA LEU A 53 -8.83 29.39 8.73
C LEU A 53 -7.36 29.76 8.64
N SER A 54 -6.78 30.10 9.77
CA SER A 54 -5.35 30.29 9.92
C SER A 54 -4.59 28.95 9.86
N VAL A 55 -3.28 29.01 9.60
CA VAL A 55 -2.41 27.81 9.66
C VAL A 55 -2.48 27.13 11.02
N ARG A 56 -2.65 27.91 12.10
CA ARG A 56 -2.75 27.39 13.47
C ARG A 56 -4.03 26.58 13.70
N GLU A 57 -5.12 26.95 13.04
CA GLU A 57 -6.41 26.26 13.11
C GLU A 57 -6.44 25.00 12.24
N LEU A 58 -5.77 25.03 11.09
CA LEU A 58 -5.65 23.85 10.21
C LEU A 58 -4.71 22.79 10.77
N GLN A 59 -3.66 23.19 11.50
CA GLN A 59 -2.57 22.30 11.90
C GLN A 59 -3.02 21.08 12.73
N PRO A 60 -3.89 21.20 13.77
CA PRO A 60 -4.38 20.04 14.51
C PRO A 60 -5.14 19.07 13.60
N ALA A 61 -5.94 19.62 12.70
CA ALA A 61 -6.76 18.89 11.77
C ALA A 61 -5.92 18.06 10.79
N VAL A 62 -4.87 18.67 10.22
CA VAL A 62 -3.91 17.98 9.34
C VAL A 62 -3.11 16.94 10.12
N ALA A 63 -2.72 17.22 11.37
CA ALA A 63 -2.04 16.25 12.23
C ALA A 63 -2.92 15.03 12.54
N ASP A 64 -4.19 15.25 12.86
CA ASP A 64 -5.18 14.19 13.12
C ASP A 64 -5.41 13.30 11.90
N ILE A 65 -5.46 13.89 10.70
CA ILE A 65 -5.52 13.12 9.45
C ILE A 65 -4.25 12.32 9.26
N GLY A 66 -3.09 12.97 9.41
CA GLY A 66 -1.79 12.31 9.29
C GLY A 66 -1.70 11.08 10.19
N ALA A 67 -2.05 11.24 11.46
CA ALA A 67 -2.10 10.12 12.41
C ALA A 67 -3.10 9.03 11.97
N ALA A 68 -4.30 9.40 11.52
CA ALA A 68 -5.31 8.45 11.08
C ALA A 68 -4.90 7.62 9.85
N ILE A 69 -4.08 8.19 8.96
CA ILE A 69 -3.54 7.48 7.79
C ILE A 69 -2.16 6.87 8.04
N GLY A 70 -1.70 6.85 9.30
CA GLY A 70 -0.44 6.21 9.71
C GLY A 70 0.82 7.00 9.38
N LEU A 71 0.73 8.30 9.11
CA LEU A 71 1.92 9.15 9.03
C LEU A 71 2.57 9.29 10.41
N PRO A 72 3.92 9.34 10.47
CA PRO A 72 4.62 9.68 11.70
C PRO A 72 4.14 11.03 12.25
N ALA A 73 4.20 11.19 13.58
CA ALA A 73 3.82 12.45 14.21
C ALA A 73 4.71 13.61 13.71
N ARG A 74 4.12 14.80 13.54
CA ARG A 74 4.90 16.00 13.23
C ARG A 74 5.99 16.20 14.29
N GLY A 75 7.22 16.51 13.86
CA GLY A 75 8.42 16.62 14.68
C GLY A 75 9.18 15.32 14.89
N SER A 76 8.68 14.17 14.42
CA SER A 76 9.40 12.89 14.54
C SER A 76 10.60 12.78 13.60
N SER A 77 10.54 13.43 12.44
CA SER A 77 11.62 13.45 11.45
C SER A 77 11.49 14.66 10.51
N PRO A 78 12.59 15.09 9.86
CA PRO A 78 12.55 16.15 8.85
C PRO A 78 11.60 15.84 7.70
N GLN A 79 11.48 14.56 7.31
CA GLN A 79 10.59 14.11 6.26
C GLN A 79 9.12 14.21 6.67
N ALA A 80 8.78 13.80 7.90
CA ALA A 80 7.42 13.96 8.41
C ALA A 80 7.03 15.45 8.45
N ASP A 81 7.91 16.30 8.97
CA ASP A 81 7.69 17.75 9.01
C ASP A 81 7.50 18.36 7.63
N HIS A 82 8.27 17.90 6.64
CA HIS A 82 8.13 18.33 5.25
C HIS A 82 6.75 17.95 4.68
N ILE A 83 6.26 16.73 4.93
CA ILE A 83 4.93 16.28 4.47
C ILE A 83 3.83 17.16 5.08
N TYR A 84 3.87 17.41 6.39
CA TYR A 84 2.88 18.27 7.04
C TYR A 84 2.94 19.72 6.52
N ALA A 85 4.14 20.23 6.23
CA ALA A 85 4.31 21.57 5.67
C ALA A 85 3.76 21.68 4.25
N GLU A 86 3.99 20.69 3.39
CA GLU A 86 3.44 20.65 2.03
C GLU A 86 1.91 20.66 2.04
N VAL A 87 1.28 19.84 2.88
CA VAL A 87 -0.19 19.83 2.99
C VAL A 87 -0.74 21.18 3.46
N LEU A 88 -0.11 21.82 4.45
CA LEU A 88 -0.52 23.15 4.91
C LEU A 88 -0.29 24.22 3.84
N ASN A 89 0.75 24.10 3.03
CA ASN A 89 1.01 24.98 1.89
C ASN A 89 -0.05 24.85 0.79
N GLU A 90 -0.55 23.64 0.52
CA GLU A 90 -1.64 23.41 -0.44
C GLU A 90 -2.94 24.10 -0.02
N PHE A 91 -3.27 24.09 1.29
CA PHE A 91 -4.41 24.84 1.81
C PHE A 91 -4.23 26.36 1.68
N THR A 92 -3.02 26.86 1.89
CA THR A 92 -2.72 28.30 1.90
C THR A 92 -2.34 28.87 0.53
N GLN A 93 -2.13 28.02 -0.49
CA GLN A 93 -1.60 28.41 -1.81
C GLN A 93 -0.33 29.28 -1.71
N GLY A 94 0.49 29.08 -0.68
CA GLY A 94 1.68 29.88 -0.40
C GLY A 94 1.42 31.31 0.12
N LYS A 95 0.17 31.69 0.43
CA LYS A 95 -0.18 32.96 1.10
C LYS A 95 -0.22 32.75 2.61
N GLN A 96 0.54 33.54 3.37
CA GLN A 96 0.85 33.18 4.76
C GLN A 96 -0.29 33.29 5.78
N ASP A 97 -1.44 33.90 5.46
CA ASP A 97 -2.23 34.47 6.56
C ASP A 97 -3.53 33.71 6.88
N SER A 98 -4.29 33.22 5.89
CA SER A 98 -5.54 32.48 6.15
C SER A 98 -6.21 31.92 4.88
N VAL A 99 -7.13 30.97 5.07
CA VAL A 99 -7.90 30.29 4.01
C VAL A 99 -9.39 30.60 4.17
N SER A 100 -10.06 31.08 3.12
CA SER A 100 -11.52 31.29 3.15
C SER A 100 -12.27 29.96 2.99
N LYS A 101 -13.54 29.93 3.39
CA LYS A 101 -14.40 28.73 3.26
C LYS A 101 -14.47 28.16 1.83
N PRO A 102 -14.64 28.96 0.75
CA PRO A 102 -14.60 28.43 -0.62
C PRO A 102 -13.24 27.83 -1.01
N GLU A 103 -12.14 28.41 -0.53
CA GLU A 103 -10.79 27.89 -0.77
C GLU A 103 -10.58 26.56 -0.04
N PHE A 104 -10.97 26.49 1.24
CA PHE A 104 -10.95 25.25 2.04
C PHE A 104 -11.78 24.14 1.38
N GLN A 105 -13.00 24.47 0.92
CA GLN A 105 -13.86 23.53 0.20
C GLN A 105 -13.19 22.94 -1.04
N ARG A 106 -12.57 23.81 -1.86
CA ARG A 106 -11.90 23.38 -3.10
C ARG A 106 -10.71 22.47 -2.78
N VAL A 107 -9.83 22.88 -1.87
CA VAL A 107 -8.64 22.08 -1.52
C VAL A 107 -9.04 20.75 -0.90
N LEU A 108 -10.04 20.73 0.00
CA LEU A 108 -10.54 19.49 0.59
C LEU A 108 -11.15 18.55 -0.46
N SER A 109 -11.89 19.10 -1.43
CA SER A 109 -12.41 18.34 -2.57
C SER A 109 -11.29 17.70 -3.38
N ASP A 110 -10.26 18.48 -3.73
CA ASP A 110 -9.13 18.00 -4.53
C ASP A 110 -8.37 16.87 -3.79
N ILE A 111 -8.14 17.02 -2.49
CA ILE A 111 -7.50 16.01 -1.64
C ILE A 111 -8.34 14.72 -1.57
N LEU A 112 -9.64 14.82 -1.26
CA LEU A 112 -10.52 13.65 -1.14
C LEU A 112 -10.69 12.91 -2.47
N LEU A 113 -10.78 13.64 -3.59
CA LEU A 113 -10.81 13.03 -4.92
C LEU A 113 -9.48 12.37 -5.27
N GLY A 114 -8.36 12.96 -4.86
CA GLY A 114 -7.03 12.35 -4.96
C GLY A 114 -6.94 11.04 -4.18
N MET A 115 -7.39 11.03 -2.91
CA MET A 115 -7.47 9.81 -2.10
C MET A 115 -8.39 8.76 -2.73
N ALA A 116 -9.55 9.15 -3.23
CA ALA A 116 -10.48 8.26 -3.91
C ALA A 116 -9.89 7.67 -5.20
N ALA A 117 -9.13 8.46 -5.96
CA ALA A 117 -8.41 7.98 -7.13
C ALA A 117 -7.29 6.99 -6.76
N GLY A 118 -6.55 7.29 -5.68
CA GLY A 118 -5.53 6.41 -5.11
C GLY A 118 -6.10 5.06 -4.67
N LEU A 119 -7.15 5.05 -3.85
CA LEU A 119 -7.82 3.82 -3.40
C LEU A 119 -8.48 3.05 -4.55
N LYS A 120 -8.95 3.74 -5.59
CA LYS A 120 -9.46 3.07 -6.79
C LYS A 120 -8.35 2.33 -7.54
N ARG A 121 -7.13 2.88 -7.54
CA ARG A 121 -5.95 2.26 -8.15
C ARG A 121 -5.44 1.12 -7.28
N ASP A 122 -5.28 1.38 -5.99
CA ASP A 122 -4.69 0.51 -4.99
C ASP A 122 -5.71 0.23 -3.85
N PRO A 123 -6.72 -0.64 -4.08
CA PRO A 123 -7.78 -0.87 -3.11
C PRO A 123 -7.27 -1.61 -1.87
N ILE A 124 -7.78 -1.23 -0.71
CA ILE A 124 -7.47 -1.91 0.57
C ILE A 124 -8.56 -2.93 0.87
N VAL A 125 -8.18 -4.19 1.01
CA VAL A 125 -9.09 -5.28 1.37
C VAL A 125 -9.00 -5.54 2.86
N ILE A 126 -10.11 -5.43 3.57
CA ILE A 126 -10.21 -5.78 4.98
C ILE A 126 -10.58 -7.25 5.10
N LEU A 127 -9.65 -8.04 5.62
CA LEU A 127 -9.76 -9.48 5.82
C LEU A 127 -9.98 -9.79 7.30
N ARG A 128 -10.86 -10.74 7.58
CA ARG A 128 -10.99 -11.37 8.90
C ARG A 128 -10.35 -12.75 8.87
N ILE A 129 -9.21 -12.88 9.54
CA ILE A 129 -8.47 -14.12 9.64
C ILE A 129 -8.88 -14.86 10.91
N ASN A 130 -9.65 -15.93 10.74
CA ASN A 130 -10.22 -16.75 11.84
C ASN A 130 -9.66 -18.18 11.87
N GLY A 131 -8.61 -18.46 11.11
CA GLY A 131 -7.98 -19.79 11.04
C GLY A 131 -8.67 -20.80 10.13
N GLU A 132 -9.84 -20.50 9.53
CA GLU A 132 -10.49 -21.42 8.58
C GLU A 132 -9.65 -21.65 7.32
N ASP A 133 -9.19 -20.56 6.69
CA ASP A 133 -8.32 -20.62 5.51
C ASP A 133 -6.96 -21.27 5.82
N LEU A 134 -6.43 -21.06 7.03
CA LEU A 134 -5.20 -21.71 7.48
C LEU A 134 -5.39 -23.23 7.63
N ASN A 135 -6.52 -23.65 8.18
CA ASN A 135 -6.85 -25.06 8.30
C ASN A 135 -7.09 -25.69 6.91
N GLU A 136 -7.77 -24.99 5.99
CA GLU A 136 -7.94 -25.44 4.60
C GLU A 136 -6.57 -25.59 3.90
N PHE A 137 -5.65 -24.64 4.11
CA PHE A 137 -4.29 -24.72 3.58
C PHE A 137 -3.56 -25.98 4.07
N VAL A 138 -3.58 -26.24 5.38
CA VAL A 138 -2.91 -27.38 6.00
C VAL A 138 -3.45 -28.72 5.50
N GLU A 139 -4.76 -28.83 5.30
CA GLU A 139 -5.41 -30.03 4.78
C GLU A 139 -5.29 -30.17 3.25
N SER A 140 -4.83 -29.12 2.56
CA SER A 140 -4.71 -29.15 1.11
C SER A 140 -3.49 -29.93 0.63
N PRO A 141 -3.54 -30.51 -0.59
CA PRO A 141 -2.36 -31.12 -1.23
C PRO A 141 -1.21 -30.14 -1.51
N ARG A 142 -1.43 -28.83 -1.33
CA ARG A 142 -0.41 -27.79 -1.55
C ARG A 142 0.54 -27.64 -0.35
N TYR A 143 0.12 -28.09 0.82
CA TYR A 143 0.89 -27.96 2.04
C TYR A 143 2.30 -28.57 1.92
N GLU A 144 2.41 -29.83 1.47
CA GLU A 144 3.71 -30.51 1.41
C GLU A 144 4.71 -29.88 0.43
N PRO A 145 4.33 -29.57 -0.84
CA PRO A 145 5.21 -28.84 -1.75
C PRO A 145 5.67 -27.48 -1.21
N GLU A 146 4.77 -26.73 -0.58
CA GLU A 146 5.08 -25.40 -0.05
C GLU A 146 5.95 -25.48 1.21
N ALA A 147 5.63 -26.39 2.14
CA ALA A 147 6.45 -26.66 3.32
C ALA A 147 7.86 -27.11 2.93
N MET A 148 8.01 -27.89 1.85
CA MET A 148 9.32 -28.28 1.31
C MET A 148 10.11 -27.08 0.79
N ALA A 149 9.45 -26.21 0.03
CA ALA A 149 10.08 -25.00 -0.51
C ALA A 149 10.52 -24.07 0.62
N ILE A 150 9.67 -23.88 1.64
CA ILE A 150 9.96 -23.09 2.83
C ILE A 150 11.14 -23.67 3.60
N PHE A 151 11.13 -24.98 3.90
CA PHE A 151 12.21 -25.64 4.63
C PHE A 151 13.57 -25.47 3.93
N SER A 152 13.59 -25.62 2.60
CA SER A 152 14.79 -25.45 1.78
C SER A 152 15.35 -24.03 1.85
N GLN A 153 14.48 -23.01 1.90
CA GLN A 153 14.88 -21.61 2.00
C GLN A 153 15.38 -21.26 3.41
N VAL A 154 14.72 -21.78 4.45
CA VAL A 154 15.11 -21.58 5.84
C VAL A 154 16.48 -22.19 6.12
N GLY A 155 16.78 -23.36 5.54
CA GLY A 155 18.10 -23.99 5.63
C GLY A 155 19.23 -23.22 4.95
N VAL A 156 18.92 -22.28 4.05
CA VAL A 156 19.88 -21.43 3.34
C VAL A 156 20.00 -20.03 3.99
N GLY A 157 18.91 -19.50 4.56
CA GLY A 157 18.88 -18.18 5.20
C GLY A 157 19.40 -18.16 6.65
N VAL A 158 19.37 -19.29 7.37
CA VAL A 158 19.98 -19.42 8.70
C VAL A 158 21.45 -19.79 8.53
N GLY A 159 22.24 -18.86 8.02
CA GLY A 159 23.66 -19.02 7.81
C GLY A 159 24.49 -17.89 8.42
N VAL A 160 25.50 -18.29 9.20
CA VAL A 160 26.79 -17.58 9.36
C VAL A 160 26.88 -16.48 10.42
N GLY A 161 26.93 -16.93 11.68
CA GLY A 161 27.84 -16.36 12.68
C GLY A 161 28.88 -17.41 13.06
N SER A 162 30.00 -17.43 12.33
CA SER A 162 31.33 -18.01 12.59
C SER A 162 31.58 -19.30 13.42
N ASP A 163 30.60 -20.04 13.95
CA ASP A 163 30.86 -21.24 14.77
C ASP A 163 30.06 -22.46 14.28
N ASN A 164 30.80 -23.38 13.65
CA ASN A 164 30.57 -24.83 13.48
C ASN A 164 29.13 -25.41 13.62
N ASN A 165 28.59 -25.88 12.50
CA ASN A 165 27.80 -27.13 12.39
C ASN A 165 26.62 -27.33 13.37
N ALA A 166 25.92 -26.27 13.76
CA ALA A 166 24.68 -26.39 14.53
C ALA A 166 23.48 -26.44 13.58
N THR A 167 22.79 -27.58 13.55
CA THR A 167 21.49 -27.72 12.86
C THR A 167 20.52 -26.70 13.46
N PRO A 168 19.77 -25.91 12.66
CA PRO A 168 18.84 -24.94 13.20
C PRO A 168 17.79 -25.66 14.07
N LYS A 169 17.54 -25.11 15.26
CA LYS A 169 16.57 -25.65 16.21
C LYS A 169 15.17 -25.58 15.63
N LEU A 170 14.31 -26.54 15.96
CA LEU A 170 12.92 -26.59 15.49
C LEU A 170 12.18 -25.27 15.67
N ARG A 171 12.34 -24.60 16.82
CA ARG A 171 11.72 -23.29 17.07
C ARG A 171 12.10 -22.23 16.02
N GLN A 172 13.38 -22.14 15.66
CA GLN A 172 13.85 -21.17 14.67
C GLN A 172 13.33 -21.52 13.27
N CYS A 173 13.31 -22.81 12.93
CA CYS A 173 12.76 -23.27 11.65
C CYS A 173 11.28 -22.95 11.51
N LEU A 174 10.48 -23.19 12.57
CA LEU A 174 9.05 -22.91 12.58
C LEU A 174 8.76 -21.41 12.45
N LEU A 175 9.48 -20.55 13.18
CA LEU A 175 9.31 -19.10 13.10
C LEU A 175 9.73 -18.53 11.74
N ALA A 176 10.86 -19.01 11.20
CA ALA A 176 11.30 -18.62 9.87
C ALA A 176 10.32 -19.08 8.79
N ALA A 177 9.75 -20.29 8.94
CA ALA A 177 8.73 -20.80 8.05
C ALA A 177 7.43 -20.00 8.14
N LEU A 178 7.02 -19.60 9.35
CA LEU A 178 5.86 -18.75 9.57
C LEU A 178 6.02 -17.38 8.92
N GLY A 179 7.24 -16.84 8.89
CA GLY A 179 7.55 -15.59 8.17
C GLY A 179 7.31 -15.66 6.66
N GLN A 180 7.24 -16.86 6.08
CA GLN A 180 6.93 -17.07 4.65
C GLN A 180 5.42 -17.23 4.39
N LEU A 181 4.61 -17.40 5.43
CA LEU A 181 3.16 -17.49 5.28
C LEU A 181 2.54 -16.10 5.28
N THR A 182 1.56 -15.92 4.39
CA THR A 182 0.84 -14.67 4.17
C THR A 182 -0.66 -14.86 4.40
N VAL A 183 -1.44 -13.78 4.21
CA VAL A 183 -2.91 -13.85 4.26
C VAL A 183 -3.51 -14.82 3.24
N ASP A 184 -2.81 -15.15 2.15
CA ASP A 184 -3.27 -16.15 1.18
C ASP A 184 -3.25 -17.58 1.73
N HIS A 185 -2.49 -17.79 2.80
CA HIS A 185 -2.45 -19.03 3.57
C HIS A 185 -3.37 -18.97 4.79
N GLY A 186 -4.18 -17.90 4.94
CA GLY A 186 -5.02 -17.69 6.12
C GLY A 186 -4.24 -17.31 7.37
N MET A 187 -3.01 -16.77 7.24
CA MET A 187 -2.17 -16.37 8.35
C MET A 187 -2.08 -14.83 8.42
N PRO A 188 -2.36 -14.19 9.57
CA PRO A 188 -2.06 -12.76 9.74
C PRO A 188 -0.54 -12.54 9.84
N PRO A 189 -0.04 -11.32 9.65
CA PRO A 189 1.39 -11.00 9.78
C PRO A 189 1.96 -11.48 11.11
N ALA A 190 2.84 -12.49 11.10
CA ALA A 190 3.41 -13.06 12.31
C ALA A 190 4.40 -12.11 13.02
N SER A 191 4.87 -11.09 12.33
CA SER A 191 5.72 -10.02 12.89
C SER A 191 4.95 -9.04 13.77
N ASP A 192 3.62 -9.01 13.70
CA ASP A 192 2.79 -8.15 14.54
C ASP A 192 2.87 -8.61 16.01
N SER A 193 3.05 -7.67 16.93
CA SER A 193 3.26 -7.97 18.35
C SER A 193 2.07 -8.70 18.97
N TRP A 194 0.83 -8.30 18.63
CA TRP A 194 -0.35 -8.96 19.18
C TRP A 194 -0.47 -10.39 18.66
N VAL A 195 -0.24 -10.60 17.36
CA VAL A 195 -0.27 -11.94 16.75
C VAL A 195 0.81 -12.83 17.38
N MET A 196 2.02 -12.31 17.55
CA MET A 196 3.11 -13.04 18.18
C MET A 196 2.75 -13.48 19.60
N GLU A 197 2.25 -12.58 20.44
CA GLU A 197 1.94 -12.83 21.85
C GLU A 197 0.72 -13.73 22.07
N ASN A 198 -0.31 -13.61 21.23
CA ASN A 198 -1.61 -14.25 21.48
C ASN A 198 -1.85 -15.50 20.61
N VAL A 199 -1.17 -15.62 19.48
CA VAL A 199 -1.34 -16.74 18.53
C VAL A 199 -0.07 -17.60 18.46
N VAL A 200 1.08 -16.99 18.17
CA VAL A 200 2.32 -17.71 17.83
C VAL A 200 3.02 -18.29 19.08
N GLU A 201 3.34 -17.45 20.06
CA GLU A 201 4.00 -17.84 21.32
C GLU A 201 3.22 -18.93 22.06
N PRO A 202 1.89 -18.82 22.25
CA PRO A 202 1.13 -19.85 22.92
C PRO A 202 1.06 -21.16 22.12
N ALA A 203 1.01 -21.09 20.78
CA ALA A 203 1.07 -22.28 19.95
C ALA A 203 2.43 -23.00 20.04
N LEU A 204 3.53 -22.26 20.20
CA LEU A 204 4.86 -22.83 20.47
C LEU A 204 4.93 -23.50 21.84
N GLN A 205 4.27 -22.94 22.87
CA GLN A 205 4.26 -23.51 24.22
C GLN A 205 3.48 -24.83 24.29
N GLU A 206 2.45 -24.99 23.44
CA GLU A 206 1.70 -26.24 23.31
C GLU A 206 2.47 -27.33 22.55
N LEU A 207 3.44 -26.96 21.72
CA LEU A 207 4.40 -27.92 21.18
C LEU A 207 5.29 -28.45 22.30
N SER A 208 5.60 -29.75 22.27
CA SER A 208 6.37 -30.39 23.34
C SER A 208 7.75 -29.71 23.52
N ALA A 209 7.95 -29.06 24.67
CA ALA A 209 9.15 -28.25 24.96
C ALA A 209 10.48 -29.00 24.74
N ASN A 210 10.50 -30.32 24.92
CA ASN A 210 11.68 -31.17 24.74
C ASN A 210 12.09 -31.37 23.25
N GLN A 211 11.23 -31.03 22.29
CA GLN A 211 11.50 -31.16 20.84
C GLN A 211 11.92 -29.86 20.16
N LEU A 212 11.64 -28.71 20.78
CA LEU A 212 11.94 -27.39 20.20
C LEU A 212 13.44 -27.08 20.08
N ASP A 213 14.26 -27.74 20.90
CA ASP A 213 15.72 -27.60 20.95
C ASP A 213 16.48 -28.68 20.15
N GLN A 214 15.79 -29.62 19.51
CA GLN A 214 16.42 -30.73 18.78
C GLN A 214 16.77 -30.34 17.32
N PRO A 215 17.82 -30.96 16.74
CA PRO A 215 18.13 -30.84 15.32
C PRO A 215 17.00 -31.42 14.48
N VAL A 216 16.63 -30.70 13.43
CA VAL A 216 15.41 -30.97 12.67
C VAL A 216 15.71 -31.82 11.44
N SER A 217 15.06 -32.98 11.33
CA SER A 217 14.93 -33.68 10.04
C SER A 217 13.73 -33.12 9.27
N GLN A 218 13.73 -33.25 7.94
CA GLN A 218 12.63 -32.75 7.10
C GLN A 218 11.27 -33.35 7.50
N GLU A 219 11.23 -34.64 7.81
CA GLU A 219 10.00 -35.34 8.22
C GLU A 219 9.46 -34.78 9.55
N VAL A 220 10.35 -34.53 10.52
CA VAL A 220 9.98 -33.93 11.81
C VAL A 220 9.49 -32.50 11.59
N PHE A 221 10.14 -31.72 10.73
CA PHE A 221 9.68 -30.37 10.39
C PHE A 221 8.26 -30.39 9.83
N PHE A 222 7.96 -31.27 8.86
CA PHE A 222 6.64 -31.28 8.22
C PHE A 222 5.53 -31.63 9.19
N GLN A 223 5.76 -32.62 10.06
CA GLN A 223 4.77 -33.04 11.04
C GLN A 223 4.57 -31.97 12.12
N GLU A 224 5.64 -31.38 12.63
CA GLU A 224 5.55 -30.37 13.69
C GLU A 224 5.03 -29.03 13.15
N PHE A 225 5.40 -28.62 11.93
CA PHE A 225 4.84 -27.43 11.29
C PHE A 225 3.34 -27.59 11.03
N ARG A 226 2.89 -28.78 10.60
CA ARG A 226 1.47 -29.09 10.42
C ARG A 226 0.70 -28.93 11.72
N LYS A 227 1.20 -29.53 12.82
CA LYS A 227 0.61 -29.41 14.15
C LYS A 227 0.58 -27.95 14.63
N PHE A 228 1.69 -27.24 14.44
CA PHE A 228 1.84 -25.84 14.82
C PHE A 228 0.80 -24.94 14.14
N LEU A 229 0.63 -25.08 12.82
CA LEU A 229 -0.39 -24.36 12.06
C LEU A 229 -1.80 -24.73 12.52
N GLY A 230 -2.06 -26.00 12.84
CA GLY A 230 -3.35 -26.44 13.39
C GLY A 230 -3.70 -25.81 14.75
N ILE A 231 -2.72 -25.71 15.66
CA ILE A 231 -2.92 -25.04 16.96
C ILE A 231 -3.18 -23.54 16.75
N MET A 232 -2.42 -22.89 15.87
CA MET A 232 -2.66 -21.47 15.54
C MET A 232 -4.03 -21.25 14.90
N ALA A 233 -4.48 -22.15 14.01
CA ALA A 233 -5.82 -22.08 13.43
C ALA A 233 -6.90 -22.12 14.53
N LEU A 234 -6.77 -22.98 15.53
CA LEU A 234 -7.69 -23.03 16.67
C LEU A 234 -7.67 -21.72 17.49
N ARG A 235 -6.48 -21.13 17.69
CA ARG A 235 -6.35 -19.85 18.40
C ARG A 235 -6.98 -18.69 17.64
N LEU A 236 -6.81 -18.65 16.33
CA LEU A 236 -7.44 -17.66 15.44
C LEU A 236 -8.98 -17.82 15.40
N GLN A 237 -9.51 -19.02 15.63
CA GLN A 237 -10.97 -19.20 15.79
C GLN A 237 -11.49 -18.54 17.07
N GLN A 238 -10.71 -18.61 18.16
CA GLN A 238 -11.05 -17.97 19.44
C GLN A 238 -10.84 -16.46 19.40
N HIS A 239 -9.76 -16.01 18.76
CA HIS A 239 -9.40 -14.60 18.64
C HIS A 239 -9.09 -14.26 17.17
N PRO A 240 -10.12 -13.99 16.36
CA PRO A 240 -9.97 -13.61 14.96
C PRO A 240 -9.22 -12.29 14.82
N VAL A 241 -8.37 -12.19 13.80
CA VAL A 241 -7.55 -11.00 13.54
C VAL A 241 -8.06 -10.27 12.31
N ILE A 242 -8.19 -8.95 12.40
CA ILE A 242 -8.51 -8.11 11.25
C ILE A 242 -7.21 -7.67 10.59
N VAL A 243 -7.11 -7.86 9.27
CA VAL A 243 -5.93 -7.51 8.48
C VAL A 243 -6.34 -6.60 7.33
N ALA A 244 -5.69 -5.45 7.22
CA ALA A 244 -5.72 -4.62 6.02
C ALA A 244 -4.69 -5.16 5.03
N HIS A 245 -5.17 -5.55 3.86
CA HIS A 245 -4.37 -6.18 2.82
C HIS A 245 -4.45 -5.36 1.53
N THR A 246 -3.30 -5.04 0.95
CA THR A 246 -3.19 -4.50 -0.41
C THR A 246 -2.39 -5.44 -1.27
N GLU A 247 -2.77 -5.56 -2.54
CA GLU A 247 -2.08 -6.39 -3.52
C GLU A 247 -2.13 -5.70 -4.88
N ASN A 248 -0.94 -5.43 -5.41
CA ASN A 248 -0.73 -4.77 -6.68
C ASN A 248 0.09 -5.68 -7.59
N THR A 249 -0.31 -5.75 -8.86
CA THR A 249 0.41 -6.50 -9.88
C THR A 249 0.83 -5.57 -11.01
N PHE A 250 2.14 -5.48 -11.23
CA PHE A 250 2.73 -4.72 -12.32
C PHE A 250 3.07 -5.69 -13.47
N ASP A 251 2.20 -5.71 -14.48
CA ASP A 251 2.27 -6.62 -15.64
C ASP A 251 2.46 -5.90 -16.98
N GLY A 252 2.69 -4.59 -16.95
CA GLY A 252 2.85 -3.75 -18.14
C GLY A 252 1.53 -3.44 -18.87
N SER A 253 0.37 -3.92 -18.41
CA SER A 253 -0.93 -3.66 -19.06
C SER A 253 -1.30 -2.17 -19.07
N GLY A 254 -0.99 -1.44 -18.00
CA GLY A 254 -1.18 0.02 -17.91
C GLY A 254 -0.37 0.78 -18.96
N ILE A 255 0.90 0.41 -19.13
CA ILE A 255 1.77 0.95 -20.18
C ILE A 255 1.23 0.59 -21.57
N ARG A 256 0.83 -0.67 -21.78
CA ARG A 256 0.26 -1.11 -23.05
C ARG A 256 -0.97 -0.29 -23.44
N ARG A 257 -1.87 -0.05 -22.48
CA ARG A 257 -3.05 0.81 -22.67
C ARG A 257 -2.65 2.22 -23.06
N LEU A 258 -1.69 2.82 -22.36
CA LEU A 258 -1.18 4.17 -22.63
C LEU A 258 -0.55 4.26 -24.03
N LEU A 259 0.35 3.32 -24.38
CA LEU A 259 1.01 3.26 -25.69
C LEU A 259 0.04 3.02 -26.85
N SER A 260 -1.08 2.34 -26.58
CA SER A 260 -2.12 2.09 -27.60
C SER A 260 -2.95 3.34 -27.91
N ASN A 261 -3.00 4.32 -27.01
CA ASN A 261 -3.73 5.57 -27.20
C ASN A 261 -2.77 6.72 -27.53
N LYS A 262 -2.45 6.87 -28.82
CA LYS A 262 -1.51 7.88 -29.31
C LYS A 262 -1.86 9.30 -28.85
N PHE A 263 -3.15 9.66 -28.83
CA PHE A 263 -3.57 11.01 -28.44
C PHE A 263 -3.31 11.29 -26.96
N GLU A 264 -3.63 10.34 -26.08
CA GLU A 264 -3.35 10.48 -24.65
C GLU A 264 -1.85 10.48 -24.36
N LEU A 265 -1.10 9.60 -25.02
CA LEU A 265 0.35 9.55 -24.91
C LEU A 265 0.99 10.89 -25.34
N ASP A 266 0.68 11.38 -26.55
CA ASP A 266 1.24 12.62 -27.07
C ASP A 266 0.90 13.81 -26.14
N LYS A 267 -0.36 13.91 -25.68
CA LYS A 267 -0.78 14.95 -24.73
C LYS A 267 -0.02 14.89 -23.41
N LEU A 268 0.23 13.69 -22.89
CA LEU A 268 0.95 13.49 -21.63
C LEU A 268 2.43 13.86 -21.80
N LEU A 269 3.05 13.40 -22.88
CA LEU A 269 4.44 13.73 -23.24
C LEU A 269 4.65 15.23 -23.45
N ASP A 270 3.71 15.92 -24.11
CA ASP A 270 3.70 17.37 -24.26
C ASP A 270 3.65 18.07 -22.89
N SER A 271 2.81 17.58 -21.99
CA SER A 271 2.67 18.16 -20.65
C SER A 271 3.95 18.02 -19.85
N VAL A 272 4.51 16.81 -19.81
CA VAL A 272 5.75 16.52 -19.06
C VAL A 272 6.92 17.33 -19.60
N TRP A 273 7.04 17.45 -20.93
CA TRP A 273 8.08 18.27 -21.55
C TRP A 273 8.01 19.74 -21.14
N ARG A 274 6.81 20.31 -21.00
CA ARG A 274 6.65 21.71 -20.55
C ARG A 274 7.11 21.93 -19.11
N ASP A 275 6.95 20.91 -18.26
CA ASP A 275 7.22 21.03 -16.84
C ASP A 275 8.65 20.68 -16.45
N VAL A 276 9.41 20.04 -17.35
CA VAL A 276 10.82 19.71 -17.14
C VAL A 276 11.68 20.97 -17.29
N PRO A 277 12.59 21.26 -16.33
CA PRO A 277 13.50 22.40 -16.42
C PRO A 277 14.36 22.39 -17.70
N LYS A 278 14.43 23.54 -18.37
CA LYS A 278 15.22 23.73 -19.60
C LYS A 278 16.53 24.43 -19.26
N GLU A 279 17.66 23.81 -19.59
CA GLU A 279 18.98 24.39 -19.29
C GLU A 279 19.33 25.48 -20.32
N HIS A 280 19.34 25.15 -21.61
CA HIS A 280 19.65 26.10 -22.70
C HIS A 280 18.96 25.73 -24.03
N LYS A 281 18.43 26.72 -24.76
CA LYS A 281 17.85 26.56 -26.12
C LYS A 281 16.84 25.41 -26.26
N ASP A 282 15.87 25.33 -25.34
CA ASP A 282 14.83 24.28 -25.35
C ASP A 282 15.37 22.84 -25.29
N LYS A 283 16.56 22.64 -24.72
CA LYS A 283 17.12 21.31 -24.45
C LYS A 283 17.07 21.02 -22.95
N THR A 284 16.80 19.75 -22.62
CA THR A 284 16.83 19.24 -21.25
C THR A 284 17.97 18.26 -21.05
N SER A 285 18.49 18.21 -19.83
CA SER A 285 19.36 17.12 -19.37
C SER A 285 18.55 15.83 -19.22
N LYS A 286 19.22 14.70 -19.42
CA LYS A 286 18.65 13.36 -19.23
C LYS A 286 18.42 12.99 -17.77
N GLU A 287 19.01 13.71 -16.83
CA GLU A 287 18.68 13.57 -15.40
C GLU A 287 17.18 13.79 -15.15
N TYR A 288 16.52 14.59 -15.99
CA TYR A 288 15.08 14.81 -15.95
C TYR A 288 14.24 13.71 -16.59
N LEU A 289 14.82 12.72 -17.29
CA LEU A 289 14.06 11.60 -17.85
C LEU A 289 13.46 10.71 -16.76
N ARG A 290 14.17 10.51 -15.65
CA ARG A 290 13.62 9.78 -14.50
C ARG A 290 12.46 10.55 -13.87
N ILE A 291 12.62 11.86 -13.70
CA ILE A 291 11.56 12.75 -13.20
C ILE A 291 10.36 12.76 -14.16
N ALA A 292 10.62 12.72 -15.47
CA ALA A 292 9.59 12.65 -16.49
C ALA A 292 8.84 11.32 -16.49
N LEU A 293 9.56 10.20 -16.32
CA LEU A 293 8.96 8.88 -16.17
C LEU A 293 8.08 8.82 -14.91
N ASP A 294 8.56 9.37 -13.80
CA ASP A 294 7.83 9.41 -12.54
C ASP A 294 6.52 10.20 -12.68
N ARG A 295 6.54 11.32 -13.41
CA ARG A 295 5.33 12.11 -13.73
C ARG A 295 4.29 11.38 -14.59
N ILE A 296 4.68 10.34 -15.32
CA ILE A 296 3.75 9.52 -16.13
C ILE A 296 3.48 8.15 -15.51
N ALA A 297 4.12 7.82 -14.40
CA ALA A 297 4.01 6.51 -13.74
C ALA A 297 2.55 6.18 -13.41
N ASP A 298 1.80 7.15 -12.87
CA ASP A 298 0.37 7.01 -12.57
C ASP A 298 -0.46 6.62 -13.80
N SER A 299 -0.19 7.24 -14.95
CA SER A 299 -0.91 6.96 -16.21
C SER A 299 -0.53 5.59 -16.79
N ALA A 300 0.70 5.17 -16.53
CA ALA A 300 1.28 3.88 -16.91
C ALA A 300 0.95 2.74 -15.93
N SER A 301 0.24 3.01 -14.82
CA SER A 301 0.03 2.09 -13.71
C SER A 301 1.34 1.54 -13.11
N LEU A 302 2.37 2.38 -13.06
CA LEU A 302 3.64 2.09 -12.40
C LEU A 302 3.66 2.78 -11.02
N PRO A 303 4.37 2.20 -10.03
CA PRO A 303 4.61 2.90 -8.78
C PRO A 303 5.63 4.03 -9.02
N PRO A 304 5.66 5.05 -8.14
CA PRO A 304 6.74 6.04 -8.14
C PRO A 304 8.10 5.35 -8.01
N PHE A 305 9.12 5.92 -8.65
CA PHE A 305 10.48 5.36 -8.58
C PHE A 305 11.01 5.40 -7.14
N GLY A 306 11.56 4.29 -6.66
CA GLY A 306 12.00 4.11 -5.27
C GLY A 306 10.95 3.52 -4.33
N ALA A 307 9.71 3.32 -4.80
CA ALA A 307 8.66 2.73 -3.98
C ALA A 307 8.69 1.19 -3.98
N VAL A 308 9.17 0.57 -5.06
CA VAL A 308 9.23 -0.89 -5.22
C VAL A 308 10.54 -1.28 -5.92
N ASP A 309 11.50 -1.78 -5.15
CA ASP A 309 12.85 -2.13 -5.63
C ASP A 309 12.85 -3.05 -6.87
N GLN A 310 11.93 -4.02 -6.93
CA GLN A 310 11.83 -4.94 -8.07
C GLN A 310 11.37 -4.22 -9.34
N VAL A 311 10.45 -3.25 -9.24
CA VAL A 311 10.00 -2.46 -10.38
C VAL A 311 11.10 -1.46 -10.76
N ASP A 312 11.80 -0.88 -9.79
CA ASP A 312 12.93 0.02 -10.03
C ASP A 312 14.07 -0.69 -10.78
N ALA A 313 14.30 -1.97 -10.50
CA ALA A 313 15.24 -2.78 -11.26
C ALA A 313 14.84 -2.88 -12.74
N VAL A 314 13.55 -3.14 -13.03
CA VAL A 314 13.02 -3.18 -14.40
C VAL A 314 13.15 -1.82 -15.10
N VAL A 315 12.84 -0.73 -14.39
CA VAL A 315 13.01 0.63 -14.89
C VAL A 315 14.47 0.90 -15.22
N ASN A 316 15.40 0.61 -14.31
CA ASN A 316 16.82 0.82 -14.55
C ASN A 316 17.37 0.01 -15.74
N GLU A 317 16.91 -1.23 -15.93
CA GLU A 317 17.26 -2.02 -17.11
C GLU A 317 16.68 -1.41 -18.40
N ALA A 318 15.46 -0.89 -18.37
CA ALA A 318 14.86 -0.20 -19.52
C ALA A 318 15.66 1.06 -19.92
N PHE A 319 16.14 1.84 -18.95
CA PHE A 319 17.02 2.98 -19.20
C PHE A 319 18.33 2.58 -19.88
N LYS A 320 18.95 1.47 -19.44
CA LYS A 320 20.16 0.92 -20.08
C LYS A 320 19.88 0.47 -21.52
N MET A 321 18.78 -0.24 -21.75
CA MET A 321 18.40 -0.72 -23.09
C MET A 321 18.15 0.44 -24.07
N ALA A 322 17.54 1.53 -23.61
CA ALA A 322 17.28 2.71 -24.41
C ALA A 322 18.54 3.59 -24.64
N LYS A 323 19.72 3.18 -24.14
CA LYS A 323 20.94 4.00 -24.10
C LYS A 323 20.67 5.40 -23.52
N ALA A 324 19.77 5.45 -22.56
CA ALA A 324 19.35 6.70 -21.96
C ALA A 324 20.54 7.34 -21.23
N ASP A 325 21.47 6.58 -20.64
CA ASP A 325 22.58 7.16 -19.85
C ASP A 325 23.74 7.78 -20.68
N GLU A 326 23.74 7.66 -22.02
CA GLU A 326 24.92 8.01 -22.86
C GLU A 326 24.86 9.37 -23.61
N MET A 327 23.77 10.17 -23.53
CA MET A 327 23.71 11.47 -24.27
C MET A 327 23.53 12.68 -23.36
N LYS A 328 24.14 13.81 -23.75
CA LYS A 328 24.26 15.02 -22.93
C LYS A 328 23.08 15.98 -22.99
N ALA A 329 22.42 16.16 -24.13
CA ALA A 329 21.30 17.09 -24.26
C ALA A 329 20.36 16.62 -25.37
N VAL A 330 19.07 16.61 -25.07
CA VAL A 330 18.02 16.02 -25.91
C VAL A 330 17.03 17.10 -26.31
N ASP A 331 16.60 17.11 -27.58
CA ASP A 331 15.51 17.98 -28.05
C ASP A 331 14.13 17.36 -27.74
N GLU A 332 13.05 18.12 -27.98
CA GLU A 332 11.70 17.67 -27.66
C GLU A 332 11.31 16.36 -28.36
N ALA A 333 11.65 16.21 -29.64
CA ALA A 333 11.25 15.04 -30.41
C ALA A 333 12.01 13.79 -29.95
N GLU A 334 13.31 13.95 -29.70
CA GLU A 334 14.17 12.89 -29.18
C GLU A 334 13.79 12.52 -27.74
N PHE A 335 13.41 13.48 -26.90
CA PHE A 335 12.96 13.25 -25.53
C PHE A 335 11.69 12.41 -25.48
N LYS A 336 10.67 12.80 -26.26
CA LYS A 336 9.39 12.07 -26.34
C LYS A 336 9.59 10.67 -26.89
N LYS A 337 10.44 10.53 -27.91
CA LYS A 337 10.80 9.23 -28.48
C LYS A 337 11.47 8.35 -27.43
N LEU A 338 12.49 8.86 -26.72
CA LEU A 338 13.23 8.11 -25.71
C LEU A 338 12.33 7.68 -24.54
N LEU A 339 11.45 8.56 -24.06
CA LEU A 339 10.50 8.24 -22.99
C LEU A 339 9.50 7.15 -23.43
N THR A 340 9.05 7.21 -24.68
CA THR A 340 8.20 6.17 -25.29
C THR A 340 8.94 4.83 -25.42
N GLU A 341 10.22 4.84 -25.82
CA GLU A 341 11.06 3.63 -25.91
C GLU A 341 11.29 3.00 -24.54
N ILE A 342 11.57 3.81 -23.50
CA ILE A 342 11.71 3.35 -22.12
C ILE A 342 10.41 2.70 -21.64
N LEU A 343 9.25 3.34 -21.84
CA LEU A 343 7.95 2.74 -21.53
C LEU A 343 7.76 1.40 -22.23
N GLY A 344 8.06 1.32 -23.53
CA GLY A 344 7.97 0.08 -24.30
C GLY A 344 8.87 -1.02 -23.74
N ALA A 345 10.10 -0.69 -23.33
CA ALA A 345 11.03 -1.63 -22.72
C ALA A 345 10.57 -2.12 -21.34
N ILE A 346 10.02 -1.24 -20.50
CA ILE A 346 9.41 -1.62 -19.21
C ILE A 346 8.23 -2.56 -19.45
N MET A 347 7.34 -2.21 -20.39
CA MET A 347 6.17 -3.02 -20.75
C MET A 347 6.58 -4.44 -21.13
N LEU A 348 7.56 -4.60 -22.03
CA LEU A 348 8.00 -5.93 -22.48
C LEU A 348 8.57 -6.78 -21.34
N GLN A 349 9.31 -6.17 -20.41
CA GLN A 349 9.86 -6.88 -19.26
C GLN A 349 8.77 -7.32 -18.28
N LEU A 350 7.83 -6.42 -17.95
CA LEU A 350 6.72 -6.73 -17.04
C LEU A 350 5.71 -7.72 -17.65
N ASP A 351 5.51 -7.69 -18.97
CA ASP A 351 4.65 -8.65 -19.68
C ASP A 351 5.24 -10.07 -19.64
N GLY A 352 6.57 -10.18 -19.74
CA GLY A 352 7.28 -11.45 -19.64
C GLY A 352 7.39 -11.97 -18.20
N ASN A 353 7.49 -11.08 -17.21
CA ASN A 353 7.60 -11.42 -15.80
C ASN A 353 6.88 -10.40 -14.91
N PRO A 354 5.56 -10.59 -14.67
CA PRO A 354 4.78 -9.69 -13.83
C PRO A 354 5.29 -9.66 -12.38
N ILE A 355 5.27 -8.48 -11.77
CA ILE A 355 5.70 -8.26 -10.38
C ILE A 355 4.46 -8.09 -9.50
N GLY A 356 4.22 -9.03 -8.59
CA GLY A 356 3.21 -8.89 -7.54
C GLY A 356 3.82 -8.34 -6.25
N VAL A 357 3.24 -7.28 -5.71
CA VAL A 357 3.59 -6.72 -4.40
C VAL A 357 2.37 -6.78 -3.52
N SER A 358 2.51 -7.30 -2.31
CA SER A 358 1.44 -7.26 -1.32
C SER A 358 1.95 -6.70 0.00
N THR A 359 1.08 -5.99 0.71
CA THR A 359 1.34 -5.55 2.08
C THR A 359 0.18 -5.98 2.97
N ASN A 360 0.51 -6.38 4.19
CA ASN A 360 -0.44 -6.92 5.16
C ASN A 360 -0.18 -6.25 6.50
N THR A 361 -1.20 -5.59 7.06
CA THR A 361 -1.09 -4.91 8.35
C THR A 361 -2.24 -5.35 9.25
N VAL A 362 -1.93 -5.73 10.49
CA VAL A 362 -2.96 -6.02 11.48
C VAL A 362 -3.65 -4.72 11.87
N VAL A 363 -4.98 -4.71 11.78
CA VAL A 363 -5.80 -3.57 12.20
C VAL A 363 -6.06 -3.74 13.69
N HIS A 364 -5.33 -2.98 14.48
CA HIS A 364 -5.63 -2.81 15.90
C HIS A 364 -6.82 -1.86 16.03
N GLU A 365 -7.76 -2.14 16.93
CA GLU A 365 -8.78 -1.15 17.27
C GLU A 365 -8.06 0.14 17.71
N PRO A 366 -8.42 1.31 17.14
CA PRO A 366 -7.73 2.53 17.48
C PRO A 366 -7.91 2.81 18.96
N MET A 367 -6.82 3.13 19.63
CA MET A 367 -6.82 3.74 20.96
C MET A 367 -7.50 5.12 20.86
N SER A 368 -8.83 5.16 20.79
CA SER A 368 -9.70 6.34 20.95
C SER A 368 -9.07 7.69 20.56
N THR A 369 -8.63 7.86 19.32
CA THR A 369 -8.33 9.18 18.76
C THR A 369 -9.34 9.46 17.65
N SER A 370 -10.49 10.02 18.01
CA SER A 370 -11.42 10.55 17.01
C SER A 370 -10.75 11.72 16.27
N SER A 371 -10.37 11.53 15.01
CA SER A 371 -9.92 12.63 14.17
C SER A 371 -11.08 13.62 13.98
N ALA A 372 -10.89 14.88 14.36
CA ALA A 372 -11.97 15.89 14.31
C ALA A 372 -12.50 16.14 12.88
N LEU A 373 -11.68 15.85 11.85
CA LEU A 373 -12.05 16.04 10.43
C LEU A 373 -12.76 14.85 9.77
N LEU A 374 -12.56 13.62 10.23
CA LEU A 374 -13.05 12.41 9.53
C LEU A 374 -14.04 11.59 10.34
N SER A 375 -14.27 11.95 11.61
CA SER A 375 -15.25 11.26 12.45
C SER A 375 -16.69 11.50 11.95
N PRO A 376 -17.50 10.46 11.75
CA PRO A 376 -18.89 10.63 11.35
C PRO A 376 -19.64 11.36 12.45
N THR A 377 -20.34 12.44 12.10
CA THR A 377 -21.32 13.04 13.00
C THR A 377 -22.52 12.09 13.05
N PRO A 378 -23.01 11.68 14.24
CA PRO A 378 -24.21 10.87 14.32
C PRO A 378 -25.35 11.61 13.61
N LEU A 379 -25.95 10.99 12.60
CA LEU A 379 -27.24 11.42 12.08
C LEU A 379 -28.23 11.22 13.24
N SER A 380 -28.61 12.30 13.92
CA SER A 380 -29.66 12.25 14.94
C SER A 380 -30.90 11.57 14.34
N PRO A 381 -31.51 10.59 15.02
CA PRO A 381 -32.75 10.01 14.54
C PRO A 381 -33.81 11.12 14.54
N MET A 382 -34.44 11.34 13.38
CA MET A 382 -35.65 12.15 13.30
C MET A 382 -36.68 11.54 14.24
N VAL A 383 -36.89 12.17 15.40
CA VAL A 383 -38.04 11.92 16.23
C VAL A 383 -39.23 12.54 15.52
N SER A 384 -40.01 11.71 14.83
CA SER A 384 -41.36 12.07 14.41
C SER A 384 -42.13 12.50 15.65
N SER A 385 -42.50 13.78 15.72
CA SER A 385 -43.41 14.28 16.74
C SER A 385 -44.78 13.60 16.54
N PRO A 386 -45.47 13.18 17.61
CA PRO A 386 -46.81 12.64 17.47
C PRO A 386 -47.77 13.79 17.14
N SER A 387 -48.66 13.53 16.20
CA SER A 387 -49.79 14.40 15.90
C SER A 387 -50.70 14.50 17.14
N GLU A 388 -51.01 15.73 17.54
CA GLU A 388 -52.27 16.07 18.22
C GLU A 388 -53.10 16.98 17.30
#